data_AF-A0A1B2F2V0-F1
#
_entry.id   AF-A0A1B2F2V0-F1
#
_cell.length_a   1.000
_cell.length_b   1.000
_cell.length_c   1.000
_cell.angle_alpha   90.00
_cell.angle_beta   90.00
_cell.angle_gamma   90.00
#
_symmetry.space_group_name_H-M   'P 1'
#
loop_
_entity.id
_entity.type
_entity.pdbx_description
1 polymer ?
#
loop_
_entity_poly.entity_id
_entity_poly.type
_entity_poly.pdbx_seq_one_letter_code
_entity_poly.pdbx_strand_id
1 'polypeptide(L)'
;MSIAIKHKHSGHVIIIEGHAFKANDRGQWDLTDIWRTLKLPKAKGPGKWAGRKEAQRFIASQKMESSNGTGTWATKQASLRYAAWVSEGFEDMVYDAFEAILEMPEVASLVADKMASLGNDHGADILKRMTFNDKCDWKALKGPHKNTQKGLRAAVAKGNLTPQRAAELGLKTI
;
A
#
# COMPACT_ATOMS: atom_id res chain seq x y z
N MET A 1 21.98 28.73 -3.08
CA MET A 1 21.33 28.04 -1.95
C MET A 1 21.01 26.62 -2.37
N SER A 2 21.68 25.62 -1.79
CA SER A 2 21.34 24.20 -2.00
C SER A 2 20.19 23.83 -1.06
N ILE A 3 19.00 23.61 -1.60
CA ILE A 3 17.88 23.04 -0.82
C ILE A 3 18.27 21.60 -0.50
N ALA A 4 18.44 21.27 0.79
CA ALA A 4 18.65 19.89 1.23
C ALA A 4 17.34 19.11 1.07
N ILE A 5 17.15 18.49 -0.10
CA ILE A 5 16.00 17.61 -0.34
C ILE A 5 16.25 16.29 0.42
N LYS A 6 15.61 16.12 1.58
CA LYS A 6 15.62 14.84 2.30
C LYS A 6 14.57 13.91 1.69
N HIS A 7 15.02 12.92 0.93
CA HIS A 7 14.12 11.91 0.38
C HIS A 7 13.51 11.05 1.50
N LYS A 8 12.24 10.68 1.33
CA LYS A 8 11.54 9.73 2.20
C LYS A 8 12.33 8.42 2.24
N HIS A 9 12.64 7.93 3.43
CA HIS A 9 13.46 6.73 3.69
C HIS A 9 14.97 6.84 3.46
N SER A 10 15.50 8.04 3.19
CA SER A 10 16.96 8.25 3.13
C SER A 10 17.66 7.69 4.38
N GLY A 11 18.63 6.79 4.17
CA GLY A 11 19.40 6.13 5.24
C GLY A 11 18.65 5.09 6.08
N HIS A 12 17.38 4.78 5.78
CA HIS A 12 16.61 3.77 6.51
C HIS A 12 17.22 2.37 6.36
N VAL A 13 17.24 1.60 7.44
CA VAL A 13 17.69 0.20 7.44
C VAL A 13 16.47 -0.72 7.52
N ILE A 14 16.47 -1.78 6.73
CA ILE A 14 15.56 -2.91 6.85
C ILE A 14 16.36 -4.17 7.17
N ILE A 15 15.77 -5.07 7.95
CA ILE A 15 16.36 -6.37 8.26
C ILE A 15 15.50 -7.44 7.58
N ILE A 16 16.12 -8.29 6.76
CA ILE A 16 15.46 -9.42 6.09
C ILE A 16 16.31 -10.66 6.37
N GLU A 17 15.71 -11.68 6.99
CA GLU A 17 16.39 -12.94 7.32
C GLU A 17 17.75 -12.72 8.03
N GLY A 18 17.79 -11.78 8.98
CA GLY A 18 19.00 -11.43 9.75
C GLY A 18 20.01 -10.53 9.02
N HIS A 19 19.79 -10.19 7.74
CA HIS A 19 20.67 -9.33 6.96
C HIS A 19 20.16 -7.89 6.92
N ALA A 20 21.06 -6.93 7.11
CA ALA A 20 20.73 -5.51 7.11
C ALA A 20 20.95 -4.86 5.74
N PHE A 21 19.94 -4.16 5.24
CA PHE A 21 20.00 -3.42 3.98
C PHE A 21 19.66 -1.95 4.21
N LYS A 22 20.57 -1.06 3.82
CA LYS A 22 20.42 0.38 4.02
C LYS A 22 20.00 1.07 2.72
N ALA A 23 19.01 1.94 2.82
CA ALA A 23 18.62 2.80 1.71
C ALA A 23 19.68 3.89 1.46
N ASN A 24 19.91 4.21 0.19
CA ASN A 24 20.76 5.33 -0.22
C ASN A 24 20.12 6.69 0.14
N ASP A 25 20.80 7.78 -0.20
CA ASP A 25 20.33 9.14 0.12
C ASP A 25 19.02 9.51 -0.58
N ARG A 26 18.66 8.80 -1.66
CA ARG A 26 17.39 8.91 -2.38
C ARG A 26 16.26 8.04 -1.79
N GLY A 27 16.52 7.32 -0.70
CA GLY A 27 15.55 6.43 -0.08
C GLY A 27 15.27 5.16 -0.89
N GLN A 28 16.27 4.68 -1.64
CA GLN A 28 16.20 3.48 -2.47
C GLN A 28 17.10 2.37 -1.92
N TRP A 29 16.64 1.13 -2.00
CA TRP A 29 17.43 -0.07 -1.68
C TRP A 29 17.98 -0.70 -2.96
N ASP A 30 19.17 -1.30 -2.88
CA ASP A 30 19.72 -2.11 -3.97
C ASP A 30 19.09 -3.49 -3.96
N LEU A 31 18.19 -3.73 -4.91
CA LEU A 31 17.54 -5.03 -5.09
C LEU A 31 18.54 -6.10 -5.53
N THR A 32 19.66 -5.73 -6.15
CA THR A 32 20.71 -6.67 -6.58
C THR A 32 21.51 -7.16 -5.39
N ASP A 33 21.82 -6.28 -4.44
CA ASP A 33 22.43 -6.66 -3.16
C ASP A 33 21.51 -7.58 -2.35
N ILE A 34 20.23 -7.20 -2.19
CA ILE A 34 19.22 -8.04 -1.52
C ILE A 34 19.13 -9.43 -2.18
N TRP A 35 18.98 -9.48 -3.51
CA TRP A 35 18.86 -10.73 -4.27
C TRP A 35 20.07 -11.64 -4.11
N ARG A 36 21.29 -11.09 -4.14
CA ARG A 36 22.54 -11.85 -3.95
C ARG A 36 22.69 -12.34 -2.52
N THR A 37 22.48 -11.46 -1.55
CA THR A 37 22.68 -11.75 -0.12
C THR A 37 21.73 -12.84 0.35
N LEU A 38 20.45 -12.76 -0.05
CA LEU A 38 19.44 -13.76 0.27
C LEU A 38 19.48 -15.00 -0.65
N LYS A 39 20.45 -15.07 -1.58
CA LYS A 39 20.65 -16.19 -2.52
C LYS A 39 19.36 -16.58 -3.25
N LEU A 40 18.56 -15.58 -3.63
CA LEU A 40 17.28 -15.79 -4.29
C LEU A 40 17.47 -16.42 -5.69
N PRO A 41 16.44 -17.11 -6.23
CA PRO A 41 16.57 -17.82 -7.50
C PRO A 41 17.11 -16.96 -8.65
N LYS A 42 18.00 -17.52 -9.47
CA LYS A 42 18.58 -16.82 -10.65
C LYS A 42 17.53 -16.38 -11.68
N ALA A 43 16.39 -17.06 -11.72
CA ALA A 43 15.24 -16.66 -12.53
C ALA A 43 14.57 -15.37 -12.04
N LYS A 44 14.75 -15.03 -10.76
CA LYS A 44 14.13 -13.91 -10.05
C LYS A 44 15.08 -12.71 -9.87
N GLY A 45 16.13 -12.60 -10.67
CA GLY A 45 17.07 -11.48 -10.59
C GLY A 45 16.42 -10.12 -10.90
N PRO A 46 16.83 -9.00 -10.27
CA PRO A 46 16.22 -7.68 -10.46
C PRO A 46 16.24 -7.18 -11.91
N GLY A 47 17.30 -7.46 -12.68
CA GLY A 47 17.34 -7.12 -14.10
C GLY A 47 16.26 -7.83 -14.94
N LYS A 48 15.91 -9.08 -14.58
CA LYS A 48 14.79 -9.80 -15.21
C LYS A 48 13.45 -9.20 -14.80
N TRP A 49 13.32 -8.79 -13.54
CA TRP A 49 12.12 -8.09 -13.07
C TRP A 49 11.93 -6.77 -13.80
N ALA A 50 12.99 -5.98 -13.98
CA ALA A 50 12.96 -4.69 -14.67
C ALA A 50 12.43 -4.80 -16.10
N GLY A 51 12.66 -5.93 -16.79
CA GLY A 51 12.08 -6.21 -18.11
C GLY A 51 10.58 -6.51 -18.13
N ARG A 52 9.93 -6.74 -16.97
CA ARG A 52 8.51 -7.06 -16.87
C ARG A 52 7.67 -5.78 -16.91
N LYS A 53 6.49 -5.86 -17.56
CA LYS A 53 5.52 -4.76 -17.67
C LYS A 53 5.16 -4.12 -16.32
N GLU A 54 5.05 -4.93 -15.27
CA GLU A 54 4.74 -4.47 -13.92
C GLU A 54 5.86 -3.66 -13.25
N ALA A 55 7.12 -3.88 -13.64
CA ALA A 55 8.26 -3.13 -13.14
C ALA A 55 8.48 -1.84 -13.95
N GLN A 56 8.19 -1.87 -15.26
CA GLN A 56 8.30 -0.72 -16.17
C GLN A 56 7.50 0.51 -15.69
N ARG A 57 6.33 0.32 -15.07
CA ARG A 57 5.58 1.45 -14.48
C ARG A 57 6.35 2.16 -13.37
N PHE A 58 7.15 1.43 -12.59
CA PHE A 58 7.98 2.02 -11.53
C PHE A 58 9.21 2.73 -12.11
N ILE A 59 9.75 2.27 -13.23
CA ILE A 59 10.80 2.99 -13.97
C ILE A 59 10.24 4.31 -14.51
N ALA A 60 9.11 4.24 -15.20
CA ALA A 60 8.44 5.42 -15.77
C ALA A 60 8.08 6.46 -14.70
N SER A 61 7.73 6.02 -13.49
CA SER A 61 7.43 6.90 -12.36
C SER A 61 8.65 7.21 -11.46
N GLN A 62 9.88 6.93 -11.91
CA GLN A 62 11.13 7.16 -11.16
C GLN A 62 11.19 6.53 -9.76
N LYS A 63 10.42 5.45 -9.54
CA LYS A 63 10.41 4.67 -8.30
C LYS A 63 11.41 3.51 -8.33
N MET A 64 11.96 3.23 -9.50
CA MET A 64 13.01 2.26 -9.73
C MET A 64 13.98 2.76 -10.80
N GLU A 65 15.26 2.55 -10.59
CA GLU A 65 16.32 2.82 -11.56
C GLU A 65 17.09 1.50 -11.77
N SER A 66 17.29 1.11 -13.03
CA SER A 66 18.16 -0.01 -13.37
C SER A 66 19.29 0.53 -14.23
N SER A 67 20.52 0.31 -13.79
CA SER A 67 21.69 0.69 -14.56
C SER A 67 22.48 -0.55 -14.93
N ASN A 68 22.90 -0.62 -16.19
CA ASN A 68 23.63 -1.75 -16.74
C ASN A 68 24.93 -1.96 -15.95
N GLY A 69 24.96 -3.04 -15.14
CA GLY A 69 26.14 -3.45 -14.38
C GLY A 69 26.29 -2.87 -12.96
N THR A 70 25.49 -1.87 -12.55
CA THR A 70 25.64 -1.21 -11.23
C THR A 70 24.51 -1.49 -10.23
N GLY A 71 23.49 -2.25 -10.64
CA GLY A 71 22.41 -2.71 -9.76
C GLY A 71 21.04 -2.15 -10.14
N THR A 72 20.02 -2.56 -9.39
CA THR A 72 18.64 -2.11 -9.56
C THR A 72 18.20 -1.49 -8.24
N TRP A 73 18.03 -0.17 -8.24
CA TRP A 73 17.72 0.62 -7.08
C TRP A 73 16.23 0.93 -7.04
N ALA A 74 15.58 0.69 -5.91
CA ALA A 74 14.13 0.79 -5.81
C ALA A 74 13.69 1.51 -4.54
N THR A 75 12.73 2.40 -4.67
CA THR A 75 12.02 2.99 -3.52
C THR A 75 11.32 1.90 -2.69
N LYS A 76 10.84 2.23 -1.49
CA LYS A 76 10.15 1.27 -0.62
C LYS A 76 8.99 0.55 -1.32
N GLN A 77 8.16 1.26 -2.08
CA GLN A 77 7.02 0.65 -2.78
C GLN A 77 7.47 -0.36 -3.85
N ALA A 78 8.46 0.01 -4.67
CA ALA A 78 8.99 -0.89 -5.69
C ALA A 78 9.72 -2.09 -5.06
N SER A 79 10.42 -1.89 -3.94
CA SER A 79 11.08 -2.96 -3.18
C SER A 79 10.06 -3.97 -2.63
N LEU A 80 8.94 -3.52 -2.07
CA LEU A 80 7.85 -4.39 -1.61
C LEU A 80 7.23 -5.19 -2.78
N ARG A 81 7.06 -4.55 -3.95
CA ARG A 81 6.52 -5.25 -5.13
C ARG A 81 7.50 -6.29 -5.69
N TYR A 82 8.80 -6.01 -5.64
CA TYR A 82 9.83 -7.00 -5.98
C TYR A 82 9.81 -8.17 -4.99
N ALA A 83 9.69 -7.89 -3.68
CA ALA A 83 9.59 -8.91 -2.64
C ALA A 83 8.41 -9.87 -2.88
N ALA A 84 7.22 -9.35 -3.20
CA ALA A 84 6.07 -10.16 -3.59
C ALA A 84 6.35 -11.03 -4.83
N TRP A 85 7.04 -10.47 -5.85
CA TRP A 85 7.39 -11.25 -7.04
C TRP A 85 8.38 -12.38 -6.77
N VAL A 86 9.29 -12.24 -5.81
CA VAL A 86 10.33 -13.24 -5.52
C VAL A 86 9.96 -14.23 -4.42
N SER A 87 8.94 -13.91 -3.61
CA SER A 87 8.49 -14.73 -2.48
C SER A 87 6.96 -14.75 -2.40
N GLU A 88 6.37 -15.90 -2.76
CA GLU A 88 4.92 -16.12 -2.68
C GLU A 88 4.44 -15.99 -1.23
N GLY A 89 5.16 -16.55 -0.25
CA GLY A 89 4.79 -16.41 1.16
C GLY A 89 4.82 -14.96 1.68
N PHE A 90 5.67 -14.09 1.11
CA PHE A 90 5.61 -12.66 1.41
C PHE A 90 4.38 -12.01 0.76
N GLU A 91 4.04 -12.38 -0.47
CA GLU A 91 2.85 -11.89 -1.17
C GLU A 91 1.56 -12.29 -0.43
N ASP A 92 1.44 -13.55 -0.03
CA ASP A 92 0.31 -14.08 0.73
C ASP A 92 0.16 -13.36 2.07
N MET A 93 1.25 -13.19 2.84
CA MET A 93 1.22 -12.44 4.10
C MET A 93 0.78 -10.97 3.92
N VAL A 94 1.14 -10.33 2.81
CA VAL A 94 0.66 -8.97 2.50
C VAL A 94 -0.84 -8.97 2.18
N TYR A 95 -1.34 -10.00 1.49
CA TYR A 95 -2.77 -10.15 1.22
C TYR A 95 -3.58 -10.45 2.48
N ASP A 96 -3.13 -11.39 3.31
CA ASP A 96 -3.77 -11.70 4.59
C ASP A 96 -3.82 -10.46 5.51
N ALA A 97 -2.73 -9.69 5.56
CA ALA A 97 -2.69 -8.45 6.32
C ALA A 97 -3.68 -7.40 5.76
N PHE A 98 -3.83 -7.34 4.44
CA PHE A 98 -4.79 -6.42 3.83
C PHE A 98 -6.24 -6.86 4.03
N GLU A 99 -6.54 -8.16 3.94
CA GLU A 99 -7.85 -8.72 4.26
C GLU A 99 -8.24 -8.42 5.71
N ALA A 100 -7.32 -8.64 6.67
CA ALA A 100 -7.55 -8.29 8.07
C ALA A 100 -7.87 -6.79 8.27
N ILE A 101 -7.23 -5.90 7.49
CA ILE A 101 -7.55 -4.46 7.51
C ILE A 101 -8.98 -4.23 7.01
N LEU A 102 -9.41 -4.88 5.94
CA LEU A 102 -10.75 -4.72 5.36
C LEU A 102 -11.86 -5.23 6.29
N GLU A 103 -11.61 -6.28 7.06
CA GLU A 103 -12.57 -6.82 8.02
C GLU A 103 -12.86 -5.86 9.19
N MET A 104 -11.94 -4.93 9.48
CA MET A 104 -12.00 -3.97 10.59
C MET A 104 -12.18 -2.52 10.08
N PRO A 105 -13.41 -1.97 10.00
CA PRO A 105 -13.67 -0.68 9.36
C PRO A 105 -12.93 0.50 9.99
N GLU A 106 -12.78 0.48 11.31
CA GLU A 106 -12.04 1.49 12.06
C GLU A 106 -10.56 1.48 11.67
N VAL A 107 -9.96 0.28 11.54
CA VAL A 107 -8.56 0.11 11.12
C VAL A 107 -8.39 0.52 9.66
N ALA A 108 -9.28 0.08 8.76
CA ALA A 108 -9.23 0.49 7.35
C ALA A 108 -9.33 2.02 7.19
N SER A 109 -10.17 2.68 7.99
CA SER A 109 -10.25 4.15 8.00
C SER A 109 -8.95 4.80 8.45
N LEU A 110 -8.35 4.32 9.55
CA LEU A 110 -7.06 4.83 10.05
C LEU A 110 -5.94 4.63 9.03
N VAL A 111 -5.90 3.46 8.38
CA VAL A 111 -4.93 3.16 7.33
C VAL A 111 -5.14 4.08 6.14
N ALA A 112 -6.38 4.32 5.70
CA ALA A 112 -6.67 5.24 4.60
C ALA A 112 -6.24 6.68 4.92
N ASP A 113 -6.49 7.18 6.14
CA ASP A 113 -6.03 8.50 6.54
C ASP A 113 -4.51 8.58 6.57
N LYS A 114 -3.84 7.51 7.02
CA LYS A 114 -2.38 7.41 6.94
C LYS A 114 -1.87 7.36 5.49
N MET A 115 -2.57 6.68 4.58
CA MET A 115 -2.23 6.63 3.16
C MET A 115 -2.28 8.03 2.54
N ALA A 116 -3.35 8.80 2.81
CA ALA A 116 -3.48 10.19 2.37
C ALA A 116 -2.38 11.08 2.96
N SER A 117 -2.08 10.95 4.26
CA SER A 117 -0.97 11.67 4.91
C SER A 117 0.40 11.39 4.29
N LEU A 118 0.54 10.28 3.57
CA LEU A 118 1.76 9.86 2.88
C LEU A 118 1.75 10.19 1.38
N GLY A 119 0.73 10.91 0.89
CA GLY A 119 0.54 11.31 -0.51
C GLY A 119 -0.09 10.24 -1.40
N ASN A 120 -0.77 9.23 -0.83
CA ASN A 120 -1.43 8.16 -1.59
C ASN A 120 -2.95 8.37 -1.62
N ASP A 121 -3.41 9.58 -1.92
CA ASP A 121 -4.82 9.99 -1.80
C ASP A 121 -5.76 9.10 -2.62
N HIS A 122 -5.38 8.77 -3.86
CA HIS A 122 -6.19 7.90 -4.71
C HIS A 122 -6.40 6.50 -4.10
N GLY A 123 -5.35 5.91 -3.53
CA GLY A 123 -5.46 4.62 -2.85
C GLY A 123 -6.25 4.69 -1.55
N ALA A 124 -6.08 5.79 -0.80
CA ALA A 124 -6.86 6.05 0.42
C ALA A 124 -8.36 6.12 0.11
N ASP A 125 -8.75 6.82 -0.96
CA ASP A 125 -10.14 6.91 -1.41
C ASP A 125 -10.71 5.55 -1.81
N ILE A 126 -9.92 4.71 -2.49
CA ILE A 126 -10.31 3.35 -2.84
C ILE A 126 -10.56 2.53 -1.57
N LEU A 127 -9.64 2.57 -0.60
CA LEU A 127 -9.78 1.82 0.66
C LEU A 127 -11.02 2.26 1.47
N LYS A 128 -11.27 3.57 1.54
CA LYS A 128 -12.49 4.13 2.17
C LYS A 128 -13.75 3.60 1.48
N ARG A 129 -13.76 3.52 0.15
CA ARG A 129 -14.90 3.01 -0.62
C ARG A 129 -15.11 1.51 -0.45
N MET A 130 -14.05 0.70 -0.46
CA MET A 130 -14.13 -0.76 -0.26
C MET A 130 -14.80 -1.08 1.08
N THR A 131 -14.26 -0.51 2.16
CA THR A 131 -14.77 -0.68 3.53
C THR A 131 -16.25 -0.29 3.67
N PHE A 132 -16.64 0.79 3.00
CA PHE A 132 -18.00 1.34 3.11
C PHE A 132 -19.02 0.62 2.21
N ASN A 133 -18.60 0.17 1.01
CA ASN A 133 -19.50 -0.44 0.04
C ASN A 133 -19.88 -1.88 0.41
N ASP A 134 -18.96 -2.67 0.97
CA ASP A 134 -19.20 -4.08 1.30
C ASP A 134 -20.17 -4.26 2.49
N LYS A 135 -20.25 -3.28 3.39
CA LYS A 135 -21.11 -3.34 4.58
C LYS A 135 -22.48 -2.66 4.42
N CYS A 136 -22.75 -2.08 3.25
CA CYS A 136 -24.03 -1.46 2.91
C CYS A 136 -24.81 -2.35 1.94
N ASP A 137 -26.03 -2.77 2.32
CA ASP A 137 -26.94 -3.44 1.38
C ASP A 137 -27.53 -2.40 0.39
N TRP A 138 -26.75 -2.07 -0.63
CA TRP A 138 -27.13 -1.13 -1.66
C TRP A 138 -28.32 -1.61 -2.49
N LYS A 139 -28.52 -2.94 -2.60
CA LYS A 139 -29.66 -3.53 -3.31
C LYS A 139 -30.97 -3.26 -2.57
N ALA A 140 -30.97 -3.29 -1.23
CA ALA A 140 -32.10 -2.87 -0.42
C ALA A 140 -32.38 -1.35 -0.47
N LEU A 141 -31.41 -0.53 -0.88
CA LEU A 141 -31.52 0.93 -0.86
C LEU A 141 -32.11 1.55 -2.14
N LYS A 142 -32.36 0.78 -3.21
CA LYS A 142 -33.06 1.20 -4.47
C LYS A 142 -32.80 2.66 -4.89
N GLY A 143 -31.55 3.12 -4.81
CA GLY A 143 -31.20 4.52 -5.03
C GLY A 143 -29.74 4.68 -5.44
N PRO A 144 -29.34 5.86 -5.94
CA PRO A 144 -27.97 6.10 -6.39
C PRO A 144 -26.96 5.86 -5.26
N HIS A 145 -25.80 5.27 -5.58
CA HIS A 145 -24.68 4.99 -4.66
C HIS A 145 -24.21 6.25 -3.92
N LYS A 146 -24.87 6.58 -2.81
CA LYS A 146 -24.58 7.73 -1.94
C LYS A 146 -24.88 7.35 -0.50
N ASN A 147 -24.12 7.91 0.44
CA ASN A 147 -24.32 7.73 1.88
C ASN A 147 -25.65 8.39 2.30
N THR A 148 -26.77 7.70 2.09
CA THR A 148 -28.08 8.20 2.50
C THR A 148 -28.21 8.08 4.03
N GLN A 149 -29.00 8.98 4.64
CA GLN A 149 -29.31 8.92 6.07
C GLN A 149 -29.84 7.54 6.50
N LYS A 150 -30.65 6.91 5.63
CA LYS A 150 -31.20 5.57 5.86
C LYS A 150 -30.11 4.50 5.87
N GLY A 151 -29.18 4.55 4.91
CA GLY A 151 -28.05 3.62 4.83
C GLY A 151 -27.14 3.71 6.05
N LEU A 152 -26.76 4.93 6.46
CA LEU A 152 -25.91 5.17 7.63
C LEU A 152 -26.57 4.66 8.93
N ARG A 153 -27.87 4.89 9.14
CA ARG A 153 -28.59 4.35 10.31
C ARG A 153 -28.61 2.83 10.34
N ALA A 154 -28.85 2.20 9.18
CA ALA A 154 -28.88 0.74 9.08
C ALA A 154 -27.50 0.11 9.35
N ALA A 155 -26.42 0.75 8.90
CA ALA A 155 -25.06 0.30 9.16
C ALA A 155 -24.71 0.37 10.66
N VAL A 156 -25.13 1.43 11.36
CA VAL A 156 -24.97 1.55 12.82
C VAL A 156 -25.77 0.48 13.56
N ALA A 157 -27.04 0.28 13.20
CA ALA A 157 -27.91 -0.70 13.86
C ALA A 157 -27.40 -2.15 13.70
N LYS A 158 -26.70 -2.46 12.61
CA LYS A 158 -26.10 -3.77 12.36
C LYS A 158 -24.71 -3.95 12.97
N GLY A 159 -24.16 -2.92 13.64
CA GLY A 159 -22.81 -2.96 14.22
C GLY A 159 -21.68 -2.83 13.20
N ASN A 160 -21.99 -2.50 11.95
CA ASN A 160 -20.99 -2.35 10.88
C ASN A 160 -20.29 -0.99 10.89
N LEU A 161 -20.81 -0.04 11.68
CA LEU A 161 -20.35 1.33 11.75
C LEU A 161 -20.60 1.88 13.16
N THR A 162 -19.62 2.53 13.78
CA THR A 162 -19.87 3.22 15.06
C THR A 162 -20.78 4.44 14.85
N PRO A 163 -21.61 4.83 15.84
CA PRO A 163 -22.43 6.05 15.76
C PRO A 163 -21.59 7.30 15.46
N GLN A 164 -20.38 7.38 16.03
CA GLN A 164 -19.45 8.48 15.80
C GLN A 164 -18.98 8.53 14.34
N ARG A 165 -18.57 7.39 13.77
CA ARG A 165 -18.14 7.33 12.37
C ARG A 165 -19.29 7.61 11.41
N ALA A 166 -20.51 7.21 11.76
CA ALA A 166 -21.68 7.55 10.97
C ALA A 166 -21.94 9.06 10.94
N ALA A 167 -21.78 9.76 12.06
CA ALA A 167 -21.91 11.22 12.13
C ALA A 167 -20.88 11.93 11.26
N GLU A 168 -19.62 11.48 11.26
CA GLU A 168 -18.56 11.99 10.38
C GLU A 168 -18.87 11.79 8.89
N LEU A 169 -19.57 10.71 8.55
CA LEU A 169 -20.07 10.42 7.20
C LEU A 169 -21.35 11.19 6.84
N GLY A 170 -21.76 12.14 7.69
CA GLY A 170 -22.90 13.02 7.48
C GLY A 170 -24.23 12.49 8.00
N LEU A 171 -24.23 11.44 8.85
CA LEU A 171 -25.45 11.04 9.56
C LEU A 171 -25.88 12.19 10.47
N LYS A 172 -27.07 12.73 10.22
CA LYS A 172 -27.68 13.72 11.09
C LYS A 172 -28.09 13.00 12.38
N THR A 173 -27.50 13.43 13.49
CA THR A 173 -28.02 13.14 14.83
C THR A 173 -29.48 13.57 14.87
N ILE A 174 -30.35 12.66 15.31
CA ILE A 174 -31.76 12.98 15.59
C ILE A 174 -31.79 13.87 16.83
#